data_AF-A0A916VH07-F1
#
_entry.id   AF-A0A916VH07-F1
#
_cell.length_a   1.000
_cell.length_b   1.000
_cell.length_c   1.000
_cell.angle_alpha   90.00
_cell.angle_beta   90.00
_cell.angle_gamma   90.00
#
_symmetry.space_group_name_H-M   'P 1'
#
loop_
_entity.id
_entity.type
_entity.pdbx_description
1 polymer ?
#
loop_
_entity_poly.entity_id
_entity_poly.type
_entity_poly.pdbx_seq_one_letter_code
_entity_poly.pdbx_strand_id
1 'polypeptide(L)'
;MKLNVKNVNLERIFLAMFLIVGTIPALVSNFFDLFIIEFVFVISLPLIGFFILRKIVVRPIKELIARSQAVLEGDLTEEIAVKAIGEIGVLGNTVNEMTRSLRNMAIKIKNDAKNLTEVAISLSAAANQSEKAIQELAATLEEASASTQEQNANTEELQATFEEMGAAIEEISASAEQASSVANKAIQTSQDGVDAVENVVQRLVLVDENTEIMKGVISKLEESSQQISKMVQLITHIAEQTNLLALNATIEAARAGEYGRGFSVVANEIRKLADESADAAKGIIQIVNNNLKETQQAVNSVIKVKEEIMISRELADKAKSALSVIMTVPLKLIKIRQALHPQSSNNLLRFKP
;
A
#
# COMPACT_ATOMS: atom_id res chain seq x y z
N MET A 1 -163.96 39.30 -103.42
CA MET A 1 -164.70 38.91 -102.19
C MET A 1 -163.69 38.38 -101.18
N LYS A 2 -163.45 39.12 -100.08
CA LYS A 2 -162.80 38.67 -98.80
C LYS A 2 -161.34 38.19 -98.90
N LEU A 3 -160.41 38.35 -97.95
CA LEU A 3 -160.18 39.13 -96.73
C LEU A 3 -158.76 38.71 -96.24
N ASN A 4 -158.02 39.62 -95.61
CA ASN A 4 -157.07 39.40 -94.48
C ASN A 4 -155.98 38.30 -94.56
N VAL A 5 -154.68 38.66 -94.56
CA VAL A 5 -153.59 38.31 -93.58
C VAL A 5 -152.27 39.09 -93.89
N LYS A 6 -152.31 40.41 -94.14
CA LYS A 6 -151.09 41.19 -94.49
C LYS A 6 -150.34 41.82 -93.30
N ASN A 7 -150.84 41.73 -92.06
CA ASN A 7 -150.31 42.49 -90.90
C ASN A 7 -149.74 41.68 -89.72
N VAL A 8 -149.69 40.32 -89.73
CA VAL A 8 -149.35 39.52 -88.52
C VAL A 8 -147.88 39.08 -88.40
N ASN A 9 -147.06 39.03 -89.47
CA ASN A 9 -145.66 38.59 -89.35
C ASN A 9 -144.60 39.72 -89.32
N LEU A 10 -144.93 40.97 -89.68
CA LEU A 10 -143.99 42.09 -89.56
C LEU A 10 -143.69 42.41 -88.08
N GLU A 11 -144.70 42.29 -87.19
CA GLU A 11 -144.50 42.35 -85.74
C GLU A 11 -143.64 41.19 -85.21
N ARG A 12 -143.77 39.97 -85.75
CA ARG A 12 -142.93 38.83 -85.35
C ARG A 12 -141.47 39.02 -85.73
N ILE A 13 -141.18 39.67 -86.85
CA ILE A 13 -139.81 40.02 -87.24
C ILE A 13 -139.24 41.10 -86.32
N PHE A 14 -140.01 42.14 -85.97
CA PHE A 14 -139.58 43.16 -85.02
C PHE A 14 -139.38 42.60 -83.60
N LEU A 15 -140.25 41.68 -83.15
CA LEU A 15 -140.13 41.03 -81.84
C LEU A 15 -138.90 40.10 -81.79
N ALA A 16 -138.62 39.37 -82.88
CA ALA A 16 -137.41 38.56 -83.01
C ALA A 16 -136.14 39.43 -83.03
N MET A 17 -136.17 40.57 -83.72
CA MET A 17 -135.02 41.50 -83.77
C MET A 17 -134.77 42.16 -82.40
N PHE A 18 -135.82 42.50 -81.64
CA PHE A 18 -135.68 43.07 -80.30
C PHE A 18 -135.18 42.04 -79.27
N LEU A 19 -135.62 40.77 -79.38
CA LEU A 19 -135.09 39.67 -78.56
C LEU A 19 -133.61 39.37 -78.86
N ILE A 20 -133.20 39.45 -80.13
CA ILE A 20 -131.80 39.26 -80.53
C ILE A 20 -130.93 40.45 -80.09
N VAL A 21 -131.40 41.69 -80.29
CA VAL A 21 -130.64 42.89 -79.90
C VAL A 21 -130.53 43.02 -78.37
N GLY A 22 -131.54 42.59 -77.60
CA GLY A 22 -131.52 42.62 -76.14
C GLY A 22 -130.61 41.56 -75.47
N THR A 23 -130.30 40.46 -76.16
CA THR A 23 -129.48 39.36 -75.61
C THR A 23 -127.99 39.49 -75.94
N ILE A 24 -127.63 40.24 -76.97
CA ILE A 24 -126.22 40.47 -77.38
C ILE A 24 -125.38 41.14 -76.26
N PRO A 25 -125.83 42.21 -75.55
CA PRO A 25 -125.03 42.84 -74.51
C PRO A 25 -124.75 41.91 -73.31
N ALA A 26 -125.75 41.11 -72.91
CA ALA A 26 -125.61 40.14 -71.82
C ALA A 26 -124.66 38.99 -72.18
N LEU A 27 -124.67 38.55 -73.44
CA LEU A 27 -123.74 37.54 -73.94
C LEU A 27 -122.30 38.10 -73.96
N VAL A 28 -122.11 39.33 -74.44
CA VAL A 28 -120.79 39.99 -74.53
C VAL A 28 -120.18 40.27 -73.14
N SER A 29 -120.99 40.64 -72.13
CA SER A 29 -120.52 40.84 -70.75
C SER A 29 -119.98 39.55 -70.13
N ASN A 30 -120.71 38.44 -70.27
CA ASN A 30 -120.27 37.15 -69.73
C ASN A 30 -118.97 36.65 -70.40
N PHE A 31 -118.76 36.95 -71.69
CA PHE A 31 -117.50 36.65 -72.36
C PHE A 31 -116.33 37.52 -71.84
N PHE A 32 -116.57 38.79 -71.52
CA PHE A 32 -115.53 39.68 -70.98
C PHE A 32 -115.08 39.28 -69.57
N ASP A 33 -116.00 38.92 -68.67
CA ASP A 33 -115.65 38.49 -67.31
C ASP A 33 -114.87 37.17 -67.32
N LEU A 34 -115.20 36.24 -68.23
CA LEU A 34 -114.46 34.99 -68.42
C LEU A 34 -113.04 35.23 -68.91
N PHE A 35 -112.86 36.17 -69.86
CA PHE A 35 -111.56 36.59 -70.37
C PHE A 35 -110.68 37.24 -69.29
N ILE A 36 -111.26 38.05 -68.39
CA ILE A 36 -110.53 38.67 -67.28
C ILE A 36 -110.04 37.60 -66.29
N ILE A 37 -110.89 36.62 -65.94
CA ILE A 37 -110.49 35.51 -65.05
C ILE A 37 -109.37 34.69 -65.70
N GLU A 38 -109.48 34.36 -66.99
CA GLU A 38 -108.43 33.66 -67.72
C GLU A 38 -107.13 34.45 -67.75
N PHE A 39 -107.19 35.76 -68.03
CA PHE A 39 -106.03 36.65 -68.04
C PHE A 39 -105.36 36.76 -66.65
N VAL A 40 -106.15 36.86 -65.58
CA VAL A 40 -105.63 36.87 -64.20
C VAL A 40 -104.97 35.55 -63.85
N PHE A 41 -105.54 34.40 -64.23
CA PHE A 41 -104.89 33.10 -64.01
C PHE A 41 -103.61 32.96 -64.83
N VAL A 42 -103.61 33.39 -66.10
CA VAL A 42 -102.44 33.37 -66.99
C VAL A 42 -101.30 34.23 -66.44
N ILE A 43 -101.57 35.34 -65.77
CA ILE A 43 -100.53 36.19 -65.16
C ILE A 43 -100.16 35.75 -63.74
N SER A 44 -101.13 35.35 -62.92
CA SER A 44 -100.89 35.04 -61.50
C SER A 44 -100.19 33.70 -61.30
N LEU A 45 -100.48 32.66 -62.08
CA LEU A 45 -99.82 31.35 -61.98
C LEU A 45 -98.30 31.44 -62.20
N PRO A 46 -97.79 32.11 -63.26
CA PRO A 46 -96.36 32.33 -63.44
C PRO A 46 -95.73 33.15 -62.32
N LEU A 47 -96.41 34.20 -61.83
CA LEU A 47 -95.89 35.05 -60.75
C LEU A 47 -95.77 34.29 -59.42
N ILE A 48 -96.79 33.52 -59.06
CA ILE A 48 -96.79 32.65 -57.88
C ILE A 48 -95.74 31.55 -58.05
N GLY A 49 -95.69 30.93 -59.23
CA GLY A 49 -94.68 29.93 -59.58
C GLY A 49 -93.25 30.48 -59.44
N PHE A 50 -92.99 31.69 -59.95
CA PHE A 50 -91.70 32.37 -59.83
C PHE A 50 -91.33 32.65 -58.37
N PHE A 51 -92.27 33.12 -57.56
CA PHE A 51 -92.02 33.39 -56.14
C PHE A 51 -91.73 32.12 -55.34
N ILE A 52 -92.47 31.04 -55.63
CA ILE A 52 -92.26 29.71 -55.03
C ILE A 52 -90.91 29.13 -55.46
N LEU A 53 -90.58 29.13 -56.77
CA LEU A 53 -89.28 28.65 -57.27
C LEU A 53 -88.13 29.43 -56.66
N ARG A 54 -88.25 30.75 -56.57
CA ARG A 54 -87.21 31.60 -55.99
C ARG A 54 -86.97 31.29 -54.52
N LYS A 55 -88.04 31.07 -53.74
CA LYS A 55 -87.96 30.84 -52.30
C LYS A 55 -87.53 29.40 -51.95
N ILE A 56 -88.00 28.41 -52.71
CA ILE A 56 -87.76 26.98 -52.42
C ILE A 56 -86.50 26.44 -53.11
N VAL A 57 -86.14 26.94 -54.30
CA VAL A 57 -85.03 26.40 -55.10
C VAL A 57 -83.86 27.39 -55.18
N VAL A 58 -84.09 28.59 -55.72
CA VAL A 58 -82.99 29.52 -56.04
C VAL A 58 -82.25 30.02 -54.80
N ARG A 59 -82.98 30.41 -53.75
CA ARG A 59 -82.37 30.94 -52.52
C ARG A 59 -81.54 29.89 -51.78
N PRO A 60 -82.05 28.67 -51.50
CA PRO A 60 -81.23 27.62 -50.87
C PRO A 60 -80.00 27.23 -51.68
N ILE A 61 -80.09 27.20 -53.03
CA ILE A 61 -78.92 26.93 -53.88
C ILE A 61 -77.87 28.04 -53.78
N LYS A 62 -78.27 29.32 -53.74
CA LYS A 62 -77.33 30.42 -53.55
C LYS A 62 -76.65 30.38 -52.18
N GLU A 63 -77.39 30.04 -51.14
CA GLU A 63 -76.85 29.85 -49.78
C GLU A 63 -75.87 28.67 -49.74
N LEU A 64 -76.17 27.56 -50.44
CA LEU A 64 -75.24 26.43 -50.61
C LEU A 64 -73.95 26.84 -51.32
N ILE A 65 -74.05 27.54 -52.45
CA ILE A 65 -72.88 28.00 -53.21
C ILE A 65 -72.00 28.92 -52.36
N ALA A 66 -72.59 29.90 -51.69
CA ALA A 66 -71.84 30.83 -50.84
C ALA A 66 -71.12 30.11 -49.69
N ARG A 67 -71.77 29.10 -49.11
CA ARG A 67 -71.20 28.31 -48.01
C ARG A 67 -70.12 27.35 -48.48
N SER A 68 -70.30 26.72 -49.63
CA SER A 68 -69.24 25.92 -50.26
C SER A 68 -68.03 26.78 -50.63
N GLN A 69 -68.24 28.03 -51.05
CA GLN A 69 -67.14 29.00 -51.27
C GLN A 69 -66.42 29.34 -49.96
N ALA A 70 -67.14 29.62 -48.88
CA ALA A 70 -66.53 29.85 -47.57
C ALA A 70 -65.69 28.64 -47.09
N VAL A 71 -66.20 27.41 -47.28
CA VAL A 71 -65.47 26.17 -46.98
C VAL A 71 -64.21 26.02 -47.84
N LEU A 72 -64.25 26.42 -49.12
CA LEU A 72 -63.08 26.44 -50.00
C LEU A 72 -62.03 27.46 -49.56
N GLU A 73 -62.46 28.59 -49.01
CA GLU A 73 -61.59 29.63 -48.43
C GLU A 73 -61.07 29.25 -47.04
N GLY A 74 -61.48 28.09 -46.50
CA GLY A 74 -61.04 27.58 -45.21
C GLY A 74 -61.87 28.06 -44.02
N ASP A 75 -62.97 28.78 -44.26
CA ASP A 75 -63.96 29.07 -43.21
C ASP A 75 -64.84 27.84 -42.97
N LEU A 76 -64.48 27.11 -41.92
CA LEU A 76 -65.20 25.94 -41.45
C LEU A 76 -66.03 26.28 -40.21
N THR A 77 -66.31 27.54 -39.89
CA THR A 77 -66.92 27.92 -38.60
C THR A 77 -68.45 27.83 -38.61
N GLU A 78 -69.07 28.14 -39.73
CA GLU A 78 -70.53 28.21 -39.85
C GLU A 78 -71.11 27.04 -40.66
N GLU A 79 -72.34 26.66 -40.31
CA GLU A 79 -73.10 25.61 -41.01
C GLU A 79 -74.30 26.21 -41.75
N ILE A 80 -74.76 25.50 -42.78
CA ILE A 80 -75.91 25.91 -43.58
C ILE A 80 -77.19 25.62 -42.79
N ALA A 81 -78.06 26.62 -42.62
CA ALA A 81 -79.38 26.43 -42.04
C ALA A 81 -80.30 25.71 -43.04
N VAL A 82 -80.35 24.37 -42.97
CA VAL A 82 -81.10 23.54 -43.91
C VAL A 82 -82.61 23.65 -43.67
N LYS A 83 -83.29 24.50 -44.48
CA LYS A 83 -84.75 24.65 -44.49
C LYS A 83 -85.42 24.07 -45.73
N ALA A 84 -84.63 23.62 -46.72
CA ALA A 84 -85.13 23.04 -47.96
C ALA A 84 -85.53 21.56 -47.78
N ILE A 85 -86.59 21.13 -48.47
CA ILE A 85 -87.09 19.75 -48.48
C ILE A 85 -86.66 19.07 -49.78
N GLY A 86 -86.44 17.76 -49.76
CA GLY A 86 -85.99 16.99 -50.93
C GLY A 86 -84.47 17.03 -51.12
N GLU A 87 -84.02 16.91 -52.36
CA GLU A 87 -82.63 16.73 -52.76
C GLU A 87 -81.74 17.92 -52.35
N ILE A 88 -82.28 19.14 -52.35
CA ILE A 88 -81.55 20.35 -51.92
C ILE A 88 -81.28 20.30 -50.40
N GLY A 89 -82.22 19.75 -49.63
CA GLY A 89 -82.04 19.55 -48.19
C GLY A 89 -80.96 18.51 -47.89
N VAL A 90 -80.96 17.39 -48.63
CA VAL A 90 -79.92 16.36 -48.55
C VAL A 90 -78.55 16.95 -48.87
N LEU A 91 -78.44 17.71 -49.97
CA LEU A 91 -77.19 18.36 -50.35
C LEU A 91 -76.67 19.33 -49.27
N GLY A 92 -77.55 20.12 -48.64
CA GLY A 92 -77.16 20.99 -47.53
C GLY A 92 -76.64 20.24 -46.31
N ASN A 93 -77.27 19.11 -45.96
CA ASN A 93 -76.77 18.25 -44.88
C ASN A 93 -75.42 17.61 -45.22
N THR A 94 -75.23 17.14 -46.46
CA THR A 94 -73.96 16.57 -46.93
C THR A 94 -72.84 17.61 -46.89
N VAL A 95 -73.11 18.86 -47.28
CA VAL A 95 -72.13 19.95 -47.17
C VAL A 95 -71.78 20.22 -45.71
N ASN A 96 -72.76 20.24 -44.79
CA ASN A 96 -72.48 20.39 -43.35
C ASN A 96 -71.67 19.23 -42.77
N GLU A 97 -71.92 17.98 -43.20
CA GLU A 97 -71.11 16.82 -42.82
C GLU A 97 -69.66 16.95 -43.31
N MET A 98 -69.48 17.38 -44.56
CA MET A 98 -68.15 17.67 -45.11
C MET A 98 -67.44 18.77 -44.30
N THR A 99 -68.11 19.89 -44.01
CA THR A 99 -67.56 20.99 -43.19
C THR A 99 -67.15 20.49 -41.81
N ARG A 100 -67.98 19.68 -41.14
CA ARG A 100 -67.65 19.08 -39.83
C ARG A 100 -66.43 18.15 -39.92
N SER A 101 -66.35 17.32 -40.96
CA SER A 101 -65.21 16.41 -41.18
C SER A 101 -63.91 17.18 -41.40
N LEU A 102 -63.92 18.21 -42.25
CA LEU A 102 -62.78 19.09 -42.48
C LEU A 102 -62.39 19.86 -41.21
N ARG A 103 -63.37 20.36 -40.44
CA ARG A 103 -63.13 21.06 -39.17
C ARG A 103 -62.41 20.13 -38.18
N ASN A 104 -62.89 18.90 -38.03
CA ASN A 104 -62.27 17.90 -37.17
C ASN A 104 -60.85 17.53 -37.63
N MET A 105 -60.63 17.43 -38.95
CA MET A 105 -59.30 17.20 -39.51
C MET A 105 -58.35 18.35 -39.21
N ALA A 106 -58.78 19.60 -39.38
CA ALA A 106 -57.98 20.79 -39.07
C ALA A 106 -57.64 20.87 -37.57
N ILE A 107 -58.59 20.56 -36.69
CA ILE A 107 -58.35 20.47 -35.24
C ILE A 107 -57.32 19.37 -34.94
N LYS A 108 -57.45 18.20 -35.56
CA LYS A 108 -56.51 17.09 -35.37
C LYS A 108 -55.09 17.47 -35.83
N ILE A 109 -54.95 18.05 -37.03
CA ILE A 109 -53.66 18.55 -37.55
C ILE A 109 -53.06 19.59 -36.61
N LYS A 110 -53.86 20.53 -36.10
CA LYS A 110 -53.39 21.54 -35.14
C LYS A 110 -52.86 20.89 -33.85
N ASN A 111 -53.57 19.90 -33.32
CA ASN A 111 -53.15 19.18 -32.12
C ASN A 111 -51.89 18.33 -32.38
N ASP A 112 -51.81 17.65 -33.52
CA ASP A 112 -50.65 16.86 -33.91
C ASP A 112 -49.40 17.75 -34.11
N ALA A 113 -49.56 18.94 -34.70
CA ALA A 113 -48.48 19.92 -34.83
C ALA A 113 -48.00 20.46 -33.47
N LYS A 114 -48.94 20.68 -32.53
CA LYS A 114 -48.59 21.06 -31.15
C LYS A 114 -47.80 19.95 -30.45
N ASN A 115 -48.28 18.70 -30.53
CA ASN A 115 -47.60 17.54 -29.95
C ASN A 115 -46.20 17.35 -30.56
N LEU A 116 -46.07 17.49 -31.89
CA LEU A 116 -44.79 17.40 -32.58
C LEU A 116 -43.80 18.47 -32.09
N THR A 117 -44.28 19.69 -31.84
CA THR A 117 -43.46 20.77 -31.28
C THR A 117 -42.97 20.44 -29.87
N GLU A 118 -43.84 19.91 -29.01
CA GLU A 118 -43.47 19.49 -27.65
C GLU A 118 -42.44 18.34 -27.66
N VAL A 119 -42.60 17.37 -28.56
CA VAL A 119 -41.64 16.28 -28.77
C VAL A 119 -40.29 16.81 -29.28
N ALA A 120 -40.29 17.75 -30.23
CA ALA A 120 -39.07 18.34 -30.76
C ALA A 120 -38.28 19.12 -29.69
N ILE A 121 -38.99 19.88 -28.83
CA ILE A 121 -38.38 20.56 -27.68
C ILE A 121 -37.75 19.53 -26.71
N SER A 122 -38.48 18.47 -26.39
CA SER A 122 -37.98 17.41 -25.49
C SER A 122 -36.78 16.68 -26.08
N LEU A 123 -36.78 16.41 -27.38
CA LEU A 123 -35.66 15.79 -28.10
C LEU A 123 -34.42 16.71 -28.11
N SER A 124 -34.60 18.01 -28.33
CA SER A 124 -33.51 18.98 -28.27
C SER A 124 -32.91 19.06 -26.87
N ALA A 125 -33.74 19.06 -25.82
CA ALA A 125 -33.28 19.01 -24.43
C ALA A 125 -32.48 17.72 -24.14
N ALA A 126 -32.98 16.56 -24.59
CA ALA A 126 -32.29 15.29 -24.44
C ALA A 126 -30.95 15.25 -25.20
N ALA A 127 -30.89 15.81 -26.42
CA ALA A 127 -29.65 15.92 -27.19
C ALA A 127 -28.61 16.79 -26.48
N ASN A 128 -29.01 17.96 -25.95
CA ASN A 128 -28.13 18.84 -25.18
C ASN A 128 -27.63 18.15 -23.89
N GLN A 129 -28.47 17.35 -23.23
CA GLN A 129 -28.06 16.59 -22.06
C GLN A 129 -27.06 15.48 -22.43
N SER A 130 -27.30 14.80 -23.55
CA SER A 130 -26.38 13.77 -24.07
C SER A 130 -25.01 14.37 -24.44
N GLU A 131 -24.97 15.57 -25.02
CA GLU A 131 -23.72 16.27 -25.33
C GLU A 131 -22.90 16.55 -24.06
N LYS A 132 -23.55 17.06 -23.00
CA LYS A 132 -22.89 17.30 -21.71
C LYS A 132 -22.35 16.01 -21.10
N ALA A 133 -23.14 14.93 -21.11
CA ALA A 133 -22.70 13.63 -20.59
C ALA A 133 -21.50 13.08 -21.37
N ILE A 134 -21.44 13.29 -22.69
CA ILE A 134 -20.29 12.90 -23.52
C ILE A 134 -19.05 13.74 -23.18
N GLN A 135 -19.21 15.04 -22.93
CA GLN A 135 -18.10 15.91 -22.52
C GLN A 135 -17.54 15.52 -21.14
N GLU A 136 -18.41 15.24 -20.17
CA GLU A 136 -18.01 14.73 -18.85
C GLU A 136 -17.29 13.38 -18.97
N LEU A 137 -17.82 12.46 -19.79
CA LEU A 137 -17.18 11.18 -20.05
C LEU A 137 -15.79 11.35 -20.67
N ALA A 138 -15.63 12.24 -21.65
CA ALA A 138 -14.32 12.52 -22.26
C ALA A 138 -13.31 13.03 -21.22
N ALA A 139 -13.70 13.94 -20.34
CA ALA A 139 -12.84 14.44 -19.27
C ALA A 139 -12.41 13.32 -18.30
N THR A 140 -13.35 12.43 -17.90
CA THR A 140 -13.01 11.29 -17.03
C THR A 140 -12.08 10.28 -17.70
N LEU A 141 -12.16 10.11 -19.02
CA LEU A 141 -11.25 9.25 -19.77
C LEU A 141 -9.84 9.84 -19.88
N GLU A 142 -9.72 11.16 -20.02
CA GLU A 142 -8.43 11.86 -19.98
C GLU A 142 -7.77 11.70 -18.60
N GLU A 143 -8.52 11.89 -17.52
CA GLU A 143 -8.04 11.67 -16.14
C GLU A 143 -7.63 10.21 -15.93
N ALA A 144 -8.44 9.24 -16.35
CA ALA A 144 -8.11 7.82 -16.24
C ALA A 144 -6.84 7.45 -17.02
N SER A 145 -6.64 8.05 -18.21
CA SER A 145 -5.43 7.87 -19.00
C SER A 145 -4.20 8.43 -18.28
N ALA A 146 -4.31 9.62 -17.68
CA ALA A 146 -3.23 10.22 -16.89
C ALA A 146 -2.88 9.37 -15.67
N SER A 147 -3.88 8.90 -14.90
CA SER A 147 -3.65 8.01 -13.75
C SER A 147 -3.02 6.68 -14.16
N THR A 148 -3.40 6.12 -15.31
CA THR A 148 -2.77 4.90 -15.84
C THR A 148 -1.30 5.13 -16.18
N GLN A 149 -0.96 6.29 -16.73
CA GLN A 149 0.43 6.65 -17.04
C GLN A 149 1.26 6.84 -15.76
N GLU A 150 0.70 7.48 -14.74
CA GLU A 150 1.33 7.59 -13.41
C GLU A 150 1.54 6.21 -12.76
N GLN A 151 0.53 5.33 -12.84
CA GLN A 151 0.64 3.97 -12.31
C GLN A 151 1.73 3.15 -13.02
N ASN A 152 1.90 3.32 -14.32
CA ASN A 152 3.00 2.69 -15.06
C ASN A 152 4.37 3.20 -14.59
N ALA A 153 4.54 4.51 -14.42
CA ALA A 153 5.77 5.10 -13.88
C ALA A 153 6.07 4.58 -12.45
N ASN A 154 5.07 4.52 -11.57
CA ASN A 154 5.23 3.97 -10.22
C ASN A 154 5.60 2.48 -10.25
N THR A 155 5.10 1.72 -11.24
CA THR A 155 5.44 0.30 -11.42
C THR A 155 6.89 0.12 -11.87
N GLU A 156 7.39 0.98 -12.75
CA GLU A 156 8.79 1.01 -13.16
C GLU A 156 9.72 1.35 -11.97
N GLU A 157 9.36 2.33 -11.14
CA GLU A 157 10.10 2.67 -9.92
C GLU A 157 10.11 1.51 -8.91
N LEU A 158 8.97 0.84 -8.72
CA LEU A 158 8.89 -0.34 -7.88
C LEU A 158 9.78 -1.47 -8.41
N GLN A 159 9.83 -1.69 -9.72
CA GLN A 159 10.72 -2.69 -10.31
C GLN A 159 12.19 -2.37 -10.01
N ALA A 160 12.63 -1.12 -10.20
CA ALA A 160 13.98 -0.70 -9.85
C ALA A 160 14.29 -0.92 -8.37
N THR A 161 13.35 -0.59 -7.48
CA THR A 161 13.48 -0.82 -6.03
C THR A 161 13.61 -2.31 -5.70
N PHE A 162 12.87 -3.19 -6.39
CA PHE A 162 12.98 -4.64 -6.22
C PHE A 162 14.33 -5.18 -6.69
N GLU A 163 14.89 -4.64 -7.78
CA GLU A 163 16.23 -5.00 -8.26
C GLU A 163 17.32 -4.58 -7.25
N GLU A 164 17.24 -3.36 -6.71
CA GLU A 164 18.13 -2.89 -5.64
C GLU A 164 18.01 -3.75 -4.37
N MET A 165 16.79 -4.09 -3.98
CA MET A 165 16.55 -4.96 -2.83
C MET A 165 17.11 -6.38 -3.06
N GLY A 166 17.03 -6.90 -4.28
CA GLY A 166 17.64 -8.17 -4.67
C GLY A 166 19.16 -8.14 -4.49
N ALA A 167 19.83 -7.10 -5.00
CA ALA A 167 21.27 -6.91 -4.85
C ALA A 167 21.68 -6.78 -3.37
N ALA A 168 20.92 -6.02 -2.57
CA ALA A 168 21.17 -5.88 -1.14
C ALA A 168 21.04 -7.22 -0.38
N ILE A 169 20.08 -8.07 -0.75
CA ILE A 169 19.92 -9.41 -0.17
C ILE A 169 21.12 -10.31 -0.50
N GLU A 170 21.63 -10.26 -1.73
CA GLU A 170 22.85 -10.99 -2.12
C GLU A 170 24.07 -10.53 -1.32
N GLU A 171 24.23 -9.21 -1.13
CA GLU A 171 25.31 -8.65 -0.32
C GLU A 171 25.21 -9.06 1.16
N ILE A 172 24.01 -9.05 1.73
CA ILE A 172 23.74 -9.51 3.10
C ILE A 172 24.08 -11.01 3.24
N SER A 173 23.71 -11.83 2.25
CA SER A 173 24.02 -13.26 2.23
C SER A 173 25.53 -13.49 2.21
N ALA A 174 26.27 -12.84 1.31
CA ALA A 174 27.72 -12.93 1.23
C ALA A 174 28.40 -12.47 2.55
N SER A 175 27.93 -11.36 3.13
CA SER A 175 28.42 -10.85 4.41
C SER A 175 28.18 -11.83 5.56
N ALA A 176 27.02 -12.49 5.58
CA ALA A 176 26.71 -13.51 6.59
C ALA A 176 27.58 -14.76 6.45
N GLU A 177 27.89 -15.19 5.21
CA GLU A 177 28.84 -16.28 4.96
C GLU A 177 30.25 -15.94 5.45
N GLN A 178 30.74 -14.74 5.13
CA GLN A 178 32.04 -14.26 5.59
C GLN A 178 32.08 -14.18 7.13
N ALA A 179 31.05 -13.62 7.76
CA ALA A 179 30.95 -13.56 9.22
C ALA A 179 30.96 -14.95 9.85
N SER A 180 30.27 -15.93 9.27
CA SER A 180 30.30 -17.33 9.72
C SER A 180 31.70 -17.95 9.59
N SER A 181 32.41 -17.67 8.50
CA SER A 181 33.78 -18.15 8.29
C SER A 181 34.73 -17.59 9.35
N VAL A 182 34.67 -16.28 9.59
CA VAL A 182 35.48 -15.61 10.62
C VAL A 182 35.15 -16.16 12.01
N ALA A 183 33.87 -16.38 12.30
CA ALA A 183 33.42 -16.93 13.59
C ALA A 183 33.94 -18.36 13.81
N ASN A 184 33.93 -19.22 12.78
CA ASN A 184 34.53 -20.54 12.85
C ASN A 184 36.05 -20.48 13.08
N LYS A 185 36.74 -19.54 12.42
CA LYS A 185 38.18 -19.34 12.65
C LYS A 185 38.46 -18.88 14.08
N ALA A 186 37.62 -18.00 14.64
CA ALA A 186 37.72 -17.57 16.03
C ALA A 186 37.53 -18.72 17.01
N ILE A 187 36.55 -19.61 16.79
CA ILE A 187 36.38 -20.84 17.60
C ILE A 187 37.68 -21.66 17.59
N GLN A 188 38.22 -21.95 16.40
CA GLN A 188 39.44 -22.74 16.29
C GLN A 188 40.61 -22.09 17.02
N THR A 189 40.84 -20.80 16.80
CA THR A 189 41.93 -20.07 17.46
C THR A 189 41.75 -19.98 18.98
N SER A 190 40.52 -19.85 19.47
CA SER A 190 40.25 -19.90 20.91
C SER A 190 40.49 -21.30 21.49
N GLN A 191 40.15 -22.36 20.76
CA GLN A 191 40.45 -23.74 21.17
C GLN A 191 41.96 -23.96 21.26
N ASP A 192 42.71 -23.57 20.24
CA ASP A 192 44.19 -23.64 20.24
C ASP A 192 44.77 -22.84 21.43
N GLY A 193 44.16 -21.70 21.76
CA GLY A 193 44.53 -20.89 22.93
C GLY A 193 44.25 -21.58 24.27
N VAL A 194 43.12 -22.28 24.41
CA VAL A 194 42.79 -23.07 25.61
C VAL A 194 43.82 -24.18 25.82
N ASP A 195 44.17 -24.90 24.75
CA ASP A 195 45.17 -25.97 24.80
C ASP A 195 46.55 -25.43 25.18
N ALA A 196 46.93 -24.26 24.65
CA ALA A 196 48.20 -23.60 25.02
C ALA A 196 48.22 -23.20 26.51
N VAL A 197 47.14 -22.63 27.04
CA VAL A 197 47.03 -22.26 28.46
C VAL A 197 47.07 -23.51 29.35
N GLU A 198 46.43 -24.60 28.94
CA GLU A 198 46.46 -25.86 29.69
C GLU A 198 47.88 -26.44 29.78
N ASN A 199 48.65 -26.36 28.69
CA ASN A 199 50.07 -26.69 28.70
C ASN A 199 50.87 -25.80 29.67
N VAL A 200 50.58 -24.50 29.74
CA VAL A 200 51.23 -23.58 30.71
C VAL A 200 50.91 -24.00 32.14
N VAL A 201 49.65 -24.33 32.46
CA VAL A 201 49.25 -24.79 33.80
C VAL A 201 50.00 -26.07 34.18
N GLN A 202 50.12 -27.04 33.27
CA GLN A 202 50.90 -28.25 33.50
C GLN A 202 52.38 -27.95 33.77
N ARG A 203 52.98 -27.01 33.02
CA ARG A 203 54.37 -26.57 33.27
C ARG A 203 54.53 -25.90 34.63
N LEU A 204 53.55 -25.10 35.08
CA LEU A 204 53.58 -24.49 36.41
C LEU A 204 53.49 -25.52 37.55
N VAL A 205 52.87 -26.68 37.33
CA VAL A 205 52.93 -27.80 38.29
C VAL A 205 54.36 -28.30 38.46
N LEU A 206 55.07 -28.53 37.34
CA LEU A 206 56.46 -28.98 37.39
C LEU A 206 57.40 -27.95 38.02
N VAL A 207 57.15 -26.65 37.79
CA VAL A 207 57.95 -25.58 38.42
C VAL A 207 57.71 -25.53 39.93
N ASP A 208 56.47 -25.73 40.40
CA ASP A 208 56.15 -25.80 41.84
C ASP A 208 56.85 -26.98 42.52
N GLU A 209 56.81 -28.17 41.90
CA GLU A 209 57.52 -29.36 42.39
C GLU A 209 59.03 -29.13 42.48
N ASN A 210 59.66 -28.59 41.44
CA ASN A 210 61.08 -28.27 41.44
C ASN A 210 61.45 -27.21 42.48
N THR A 211 60.54 -26.26 42.74
CA THR A 211 60.74 -25.21 43.76
C THR A 211 60.71 -25.80 45.17
N GLU A 212 59.85 -26.78 45.45
CA GLU A 212 59.85 -27.52 46.72
C GLU A 212 61.11 -28.37 46.90
N ILE A 213 61.59 -29.02 45.83
CA ILE A 213 62.87 -29.75 45.87
C ILE A 213 64.01 -28.78 46.20
N MET A 214 64.06 -27.62 45.54
CA MET A 214 65.07 -26.57 45.78
C MET A 214 65.06 -26.11 47.23
N LYS A 215 63.88 -25.86 47.81
CA LYS A 215 63.71 -25.52 49.22
C LYS A 215 64.36 -26.54 50.14
N GLY A 216 64.09 -27.83 49.88
CA GLY A 216 64.68 -28.94 50.65
C GLY A 216 66.21 -29.00 50.56
N VAL A 217 66.79 -28.74 49.38
CA VAL A 217 68.24 -28.68 49.20
C VAL A 217 68.85 -27.51 49.97
N ILE A 218 68.23 -26.33 49.91
CA ILE A 218 68.70 -25.13 50.64
C ILE A 218 68.65 -25.37 52.16
N SER A 219 67.57 -25.97 52.69
CA SER A 219 67.49 -26.30 54.12
C SER A 219 68.59 -27.26 54.56
N LYS A 220 68.94 -28.26 53.74
CA LYS A 220 70.08 -29.16 54.04
C LYS A 220 71.41 -28.43 54.02
N LEU A 221 71.59 -27.47 53.11
CA LEU A 221 72.81 -26.65 53.03
C LEU A 221 72.94 -25.71 54.25
N GLU A 222 71.83 -25.15 54.71
CA GLU A 222 71.76 -24.36 55.94
C GLU A 222 72.16 -25.21 57.16
N GLU A 223 71.56 -26.40 57.32
CA GLU A 223 71.89 -27.33 58.40
C GLU A 223 73.38 -27.72 58.38
N SER A 224 73.91 -28.07 57.19
CA SER A 224 75.32 -28.40 57.03
C SER A 224 76.23 -27.22 57.37
N SER A 225 75.90 -26.01 56.95
CA SER A 225 76.65 -24.79 57.28
C SER A 225 76.64 -24.50 58.78
N GLN A 226 75.52 -24.71 59.46
CA GLN A 226 75.44 -24.59 60.92
C GLN A 226 76.29 -25.65 61.64
N GLN A 227 76.33 -26.89 61.13
CA GLN A 227 77.22 -27.93 61.66
C GLN A 227 78.70 -27.58 61.49
N ILE A 228 79.10 -27.07 60.31
CA ILE A 228 80.46 -26.60 60.06
C ILE A 228 80.79 -25.45 61.01
N SER A 229 79.90 -24.48 61.20
CA SER A 229 80.08 -23.36 62.15
C SER A 229 80.42 -23.87 63.55
N LYS A 230 79.66 -24.86 64.07
CA LYS A 230 79.93 -25.49 65.37
C LYS A 230 81.29 -26.18 65.43
N MET A 231 81.68 -26.91 64.38
CA MET A 231 82.99 -27.56 64.32
C MET A 231 84.13 -26.55 64.31
N VAL A 232 84.00 -25.45 63.55
CA VAL A 232 85.05 -24.43 63.45
C VAL A 232 85.16 -23.62 64.75
N GLN A 233 84.06 -23.38 65.46
CA GLN A 233 84.09 -22.82 66.81
C GLN A 233 84.87 -23.72 67.78
N LEU A 234 84.65 -25.04 67.72
CA LEU A 234 85.42 -26.00 68.52
C LEU A 234 86.91 -25.97 68.15
N ILE A 235 87.26 -25.91 66.87
CA ILE A 235 88.66 -25.78 66.42
C ILE A 235 89.29 -24.49 66.95
N THR A 236 88.56 -23.38 66.89
CA THR A 236 89.02 -22.09 67.44
C THR A 236 89.31 -22.22 68.94
N HIS A 237 88.41 -22.87 69.70
CA HIS A 237 88.60 -23.12 71.12
C HIS A 237 89.81 -24.02 71.41
N ILE A 238 90.00 -25.08 70.62
CA ILE A 238 91.16 -25.97 70.73
C ILE A 238 92.45 -25.20 70.41
N ALA A 239 92.45 -24.34 69.40
CA ALA A 239 93.60 -23.51 69.04
C ALA A 239 93.95 -22.53 70.16
N GLU A 240 92.96 -21.85 70.76
CA GLU A 240 93.14 -20.98 71.93
C GLU A 240 93.69 -21.74 73.15
N GLN A 241 93.16 -22.92 73.45
CA GLN A 241 93.67 -23.79 74.52
C GLN A 241 95.11 -24.24 74.24
N THR A 242 95.42 -24.61 73.00
CA THR A 242 96.75 -25.02 72.58
C THR A 242 97.74 -23.87 72.68
N ASN A 243 97.32 -22.65 72.30
CA ASN A 243 98.09 -21.42 72.46
C ASN A 243 98.42 -21.14 73.93
N LEU A 244 97.43 -21.28 74.82
CA LEU A 244 97.63 -21.14 76.28
C LEU A 244 98.55 -22.22 76.86
N LEU A 245 98.42 -23.48 76.42
CA LEU A 245 99.31 -24.57 76.81
C LEU A 245 100.75 -24.32 76.35
N ALA A 246 100.93 -23.87 75.11
CA ALA A 246 102.22 -23.52 74.54
C ALA A 246 102.84 -22.31 75.25
N LEU A 247 102.06 -21.30 75.60
CA LEU A 247 102.51 -20.15 76.39
C LEU A 247 103.01 -20.58 77.78
N ASN A 248 102.25 -21.43 78.48
CA ASN A 248 102.66 -21.98 79.77
C ASN A 248 103.95 -22.80 79.66
N ALA A 249 104.09 -23.61 78.59
CA ALA A 249 105.31 -24.36 78.31
C ALA A 249 106.51 -23.45 78.01
N THR A 250 106.32 -22.36 77.26
CA THR A 250 107.36 -21.36 77.00
C THR A 250 107.82 -20.67 78.28
N ILE A 251 106.89 -20.34 79.19
CA ILE A 251 107.20 -19.77 80.51
C ILE A 251 108.04 -20.75 81.35
N GLU A 252 107.63 -22.02 81.43
CA GLU A 252 108.34 -23.01 82.25
C GLU A 252 109.70 -23.38 81.63
N ALA A 253 109.81 -23.39 80.30
CA ALA A 253 111.08 -23.54 79.59
C ALA A 253 112.04 -22.36 79.86
N ALA A 254 111.54 -21.13 79.94
CA ALA A 254 112.33 -19.97 80.34
C ALA A 254 112.78 -20.07 81.81
N ARG A 255 111.95 -20.65 82.68
CA ARG A 255 112.23 -20.87 84.10
C ARG A 255 113.33 -21.92 84.35
N ALA A 256 113.46 -22.91 83.47
CA ALA A 256 114.52 -23.93 83.51
C ALA A 256 115.90 -23.44 83.00
N GLY A 257 116.00 -22.19 82.53
CA GLY A 257 117.26 -21.58 82.09
C GLY A 257 117.90 -22.28 80.89
N GLU A 258 119.21 -22.54 80.95
CA GLU A 258 119.97 -23.16 79.85
C GLU A 258 119.48 -24.57 79.47
N TYR A 259 118.92 -25.33 80.44
CA TYR A 259 118.40 -26.69 80.20
C TYR A 259 117.04 -26.69 79.47
N GLY A 260 116.32 -25.55 79.43
CA GLY A 260 115.00 -25.42 78.80
C GLY A 260 115.01 -24.89 77.36
N ARG A 261 116.18 -24.53 76.81
CA ARG A 261 116.31 -23.88 75.49
C ARG A 261 115.65 -24.66 74.34
N GLY A 262 115.88 -25.99 74.27
CA GLY A 262 115.27 -26.83 73.23
C GLY A 262 113.75 -26.93 73.36
N PHE A 263 113.23 -27.01 74.58
CA PHE A 263 111.79 -27.01 74.86
C PHE A 263 111.13 -25.65 74.53
N SER A 264 111.82 -24.54 74.78
CA SER A 264 111.32 -23.19 74.46
C SER A 264 111.12 -22.97 72.96
N VAL A 265 112.00 -23.53 72.12
CA VAL A 265 111.86 -23.47 70.65
C VAL A 265 110.63 -24.24 70.20
N VAL A 266 110.44 -25.47 70.70
CA VAL A 266 109.27 -26.30 70.36
C VAL A 266 107.97 -25.65 70.85
N ALA A 267 107.95 -25.12 72.08
CA ALA A 267 106.78 -24.44 72.64
C ALA A 267 106.40 -23.18 71.84
N ASN A 268 107.38 -22.39 71.38
CA ASN A 268 107.13 -21.25 70.51
C ASN A 268 106.61 -21.65 69.12
N GLU A 269 107.08 -22.77 68.56
CA GLU A 269 106.56 -23.28 67.28
C GLU A 269 105.12 -23.78 67.40
N ILE A 270 104.79 -24.49 68.49
CA ILE A 270 103.40 -24.91 68.79
C ILE A 270 102.51 -23.68 68.97
N ARG A 271 102.99 -22.65 69.68
CA ARG A 271 102.27 -21.38 69.86
C ARG A 271 101.92 -20.73 68.52
N LYS A 272 102.91 -20.66 67.62
CA LYS A 272 102.74 -20.11 66.27
C LYS A 272 101.74 -20.92 65.44
N LEU A 273 101.82 -22.25 65.46
CA LEU A 273 100.85 -23.15 64.81
C LEU A 273 99.44 -22.97 65.36
N ALA A 274 99.30 -22.75 66.67
CA ALA A 274 98.01 -22.49 67.31
C ALA A 274 97.41 -21.15 66.87
N ASP A 275 98.22 -20.08 66.82
CA ASP A 275 97.78 -18.77 66.29
C ASP A 275 97.38 -18.87 64.81
N GLU A 276 98.19 -19.53 63.96
CA GLU A 276 97.87 -19.76 62.54
C GLU A 276 96.57 -20.59 62.37
N SER A 277 96.35 -21.59 63.24
CA SER A 277 95.11 -22.38 63.24
C SER A 277 93.89 -21.57 63.64
N ALA A 278 94.01 -20.69 64.64
CA ALA A 278 92.93 -19.81 65.08
C ALA A 278 92.55 -18.80 63.98
N ASP A 279 93.54 -18.23 63.30
CA ASP A 279 93.31 -17.32 62.18
C ASP A 279 92.69 -18.01 60.97
N ALA A 280 93.14 -19.23 60.63
CA ALA A 280 92.49 -20.04 59.59
C ALA A 280 91.03 -20.37 59.95
N ALA A 281 90.76 -20.73 61.21
CA ALA A 281 89.40 -20.99 61.70
C ALA A 281 88.50 -19.75 61.60
N LYS A 282 89.01 -18.55 61.94
CA LYS A 282 88.28 -17.28 61.72
C LYS A 282 87.92 -17.06 60.26
N GLY A 283 88.85 -17.34 59.34
CA GLY A 283 88.59 -17.27 57.90
C GLY A 283 87.44 -18.19 57.47
N ILE A 284 87.41 -19.43 57.98
CA ILE A 284 86.32 -20.38 57.69
C ILE A 284 84.99 -19.89 58.29
N ILE A 285 84.98 -19.35 59.52
CA ILE A 285 83.76 -18.77 60.14
C ILE A 285 83.17 -17.69 59.24
N GLN A 286 84.01 -16.82 58.66
CA GLN A 286 83.54 -15.76 57.78
C GLN A 286 82.89 -16.32 56.51
N ILE A 287 83.48 -17.37 55.90
CA ILE A 287 82.90 -18.07 54.74
C ILE A 287 81.56 -18.72 55.11
N VAL A 288 81.49 -19.42 56.25
CA VAL A 288 80.26 -20.09 56.71
C VAL A 288 79.14 -19.09 56.99
N ASN A 289 79.46 -17.95 57.62
CA ASN A 289 78.48 -16.89 57.85
C ASN A 289 77.97 -16.28 56.55
N ASN A 290 78.84 -16.11 55.54
CA ASN A 290 78.42 -15.68 54.21
C ASN A 290 77.51 -16.72 53.56
N ASN A 291 77.86 -18.01 53.61
CA ASN A 291 77.02 -19.09 53.09
C ASN A 291 75.63 -19.12 53.76
N LEU A 292 75.56 -18.97 55.09
CA LEU A 292 74.29 -18.90 55.82
C LEU A 292 73.43 -17.71 55.37
N LYS A 293 74.06 -16.55 55.14
CA LYS A 293 73.37 -15.37 54.61
C LYS A 293 72.85 -15.61 53.19
N GLU A 294 73.66 -16.22 52.32
CA GLU A 294 73.28 -16.57 50.95
C GLU A 294 72.15 -17.61 50.93
N THR A 295 72.18 -18.62 51.79
CA THR A 295 71.08 -19.59 51.92
C THR A 295 69.79 -18.92 52.37
N GLN A 296 69.84 -17.98 53.30
CA GLN A 296 68.64 -17.23 53.73
C GLN A 296 68.05 -16.39 52.59
N GLN A 297 68.91 -15.78 51.77
CA GLN A 297 68.47 -15.06 50.57
C GLN A 297 67.85 -16.01 49.53
N ALA A 298 68.41 -17.21 49.37
CA ALA A 298 67.85 -18.24 48.50
C ALA A 298 66.47 -18.71 48.97
N VAL A 299 66.26 -18.93 50.28
CA VAL A 299 64.93 -19.26 50.85
C VAL A 299 63.91 -18.17 50.55
N ASN A 300 64.27 -16.90 50.76
CA ASN A 300 63.37 -15.78 50.46
C ASN A 300 63.01 -15.73 48.96
N SER A 301 63.95 -16.07 48.08
CA SER A 301 63.71 -16.12 46.63
C SER A 301 62.77 -17.27 46.26
N VAL A 302 62.93 -18.43 46.87
CA VAL A 302 62.03 -19.59 46.70
C VAL A 302 60.59 -19.27 47.13
N ILE A 303 60.42 -18.57 48.26
CA ILE A 303 59.08 -18.15 48.72
C ILE A 303 58.42 -17.22 47.70
N LYS A 304 59.16 -16.24 47.16
CA LYS A 304 58.64 -15.34 46.12
C LYS A 304 58.26 -16.09 44.84
N VAL A 305 59.10 -17.02 44.38
CA VAL A 305 58.78 -17.86 43.21
C VAL A 305 57.47 -18.64 43.45
N LYS A 306 57.25 -19.16 44.65
CA LYS A 306 56.02 -19.88 44.97
C LYS A 306 54.77 -18.99 44.92
N GLU A 307 54.86 -17.76 45.40
CA GLU A 307 53.80 -16.76 45.30
C GLU A 307 53.48 -16.43 43.82
N GLU A 308 54.52 -16.21 43.00
CA GLU A 308 54.36 -15.93 41.56
C GLU A 308 53.73 -17.11 40.79
N ILE A 309 54.01 -18.36 41.18
CA ILE A 309 53.36 -19.54 40.59
C ILE A 309 51.87 -19.54 40.88
N MET A 310 51.44 -19.20 42.11
CA MET A 310 50.03 -19.14 42.47
C MET A 310 49.29 -18.07 41.66
N ILE A 311 49.88 -16.87 41.55
CA ILE A 311 49.32 -15.78 40.73
C ILE A 311 49.24 -16.20 39.26
N SER A 312 50.29 -16.85 38.74
CA SER A 312 50.32 -17.32 37.35
C SER A 312 49.25 -18.36 37.06
N ARG A 313 48.94 -19.27 38.00
CA ARG A 313 47.83 -20.23 37.86
C ARG A 313 46.48 -19.54 37.82
N GLU A 314 46.23 -18.58 38.72
CA GLU A 314 44.99 -17.82 38.74
C GLU A 314 44.77 -17.05 37.42
N LEU A 315 45.83 -16.43 36.89
CA LEU A 315 45.79 -15.73 35.60
C LEU A 315 45.52 -16.70 34.43
N ALA A 316 46.14 -17.88 34.45
CA ALA A 316 45.88 -18.91 33.44
C ALA A 316 44.43 -19.38 33.46
N ASP A 317 43.84 -19.61 34.64
CA ASP A 317 42.43 -20.00 34.77
C ASP A 317 41.47 -18.91 34.27
N LYS A 318 41.77 -17.63 34.58
CA LYS A 318 41.01 -16.49 34.04
C LYS A 318 41.11 -16.42 32.51
N ALA A 319 42.30 -16.62 31.95
CA ALA A 319 42.51 -16.65 30.50
C ALA A 319 41.73 -17.80 29.84
N LYS A 320 41.76 -19.00 30.43
CA LYS A 320 40.98 -20.17 29.96
C LYS A 320 39.48 -19.89 29.96
N SER A 321 38.96 -19.29 31.02
CA SER A 321 37.54 -18.89 31.12
C SER A 321 37.16 -17.87 30.05
N ALA A 322 37.98 -16.83 29.84
CA ALA A 322 37.74 -15.82 28.81
C ALA A 322 37.71 -16.42 27.39
N LEU A 323 38.65 -17.33 27.08
CA LEU A 323 38.67 -18.05 25.80
C LEU A 323 37.43 -18.94 25.62
N SER A 324 36.98 -19.60 26.68
CA SER A 324 35.74 -20.40 26.67
C SER A 324 34.50 -19.55 26.34
N VAL A 325 34.40 -18.35 26.91
CA VAL A 325 33.31 -17.41 26.58
C VAL A 325 33.36 -17.01 25.10
N ILE A 326 34.54 -16.72 24.55
CA ILE A 326 34.69 -16.36 23.13
C ILE A 326 34.18 -17.46 22.20
N MET A 327 34.36 -18.74 22.55
CA MET A 327 33.84 -19.87 21.77
C MET A 327 32.30 -19.94 21.73
N THR A 328 31.60 -19.34 22.69
CA THR A 328 30.12 -19.40 22.74
C THR A 328 29.42 -18.35 21.87
N VAL A 329 30.06 -17.22 21.60
CA VAL A 329 29.48 -16.09 20.84
C VAL A 329 29.18 -16.45 19.37
N PRO A 330 30.09 -17.12 18.64
CA PRO A 330 29.87 -17.63 17.28
C PRO A 330 28.63 -18.50 17.08
N LEU A 331 28.16 -19.22 18.11
CA LEU A 331 26.99 -20.10 18.00
C LEU A 331 25.70 -19.36 17.64
N LYS A 332 25.59 -18.06 17.98
CA LYS A 332 24.44 -17.23 17.58
C LYS A 332 24.52 -16.82 16.10
N LEU A 333 25.73 -16.56 15.60
CA LEU A 333 25.97 -16.23 14.19
C LEU A 333 25.65 -17.40 13.25
N ILE A 334 25.96 -18.63 13.66
CA ILE A 334 25.61 -19.83 12.89
C ILE A 334 24.08 -19.96 12.72
N LYS A 335 23.29 -19.62 13.76
CA LYS A 335 21.82 -19.62 13.68
C LYS A 335 21.27 -18.56 12.71
N ILE A 336 21.88 -17.38 12.68
CA ILE A 336 21.49 -16.32 11.72
C ILE A 336 21.78 -16.77 10.28
N ARG A 337 22.96 -17.37 10.03
CA ARG A 337 23.29 -17.96 8.73
C ARG A 337 22.28 -19.03 8.30
N GLN A 338 21.87 -19.92 9.20
CA GLN A 338 20.86 -20.95 8.92
C GLN A 338 19.47 -20.36 8.61
N ALA A 339 19.12 -19.22 9.21
CA ALA A 339 17.87 -18.52 8.92
C ALA A 339 17.90 -17.80 7.56
N LEU A 340 19.07 -17.31 7.13
CA LEU A 340 19.29 -16.68 5.82
C LEU A 340 19.45 -17.70 4.68
N HIS A 341 19.96 -18.89 4.99
CA HIS A 341 19.98 -20.05 4.10
C HIS A 341 19.13 -21.20 4.67
N PRO A 342 17.78 -21.10 4.66
CA PRO A 342 16.97 -22.27 4.85
C PRO A 342 17.22 -23.15 3.63
N GLN A 343 18.03 -24.20 3.78
CA GLN A 343 18.35 -25.11 2.69
C GLN A 343 17.12 -25.46 1.83
N SER A 344 17.16 -25.05 0.56
CA SER A 344 16.91 -25.93 -0.59
C SER A 344 15.72 -26.91 -0.47
N SER A 345 14.58 -26.44 0.04
CA SER A 345 13.34 -27.23 0.10
C SER A 345 12.19 -26.64 -0.70
N ASN A 346 12.41 -25.50 -1.38
CA ASN A 346 11.38 -24.86 -2.19
C ASN A 346 11.69 -24.90 -3.69
N ASN A 347 11.99 -26.10 -4.18
CA ASN A 347 12.00 -26.42 -5.62
C ASN A 347 10.57 -26.64 -6.19
N LEU A 348 9.54 -26.02 -5.58
CA LEU A 348 8.12 -26.29 -5.90
C LEU A 348 7.26 -25.06 -6.17
N LEU A 349 7.84 -23.88 -6.37
CA LEU A 349 7.10 -22.77 -6.97
C LEU A 349 7.62 -22.51 -8.38
N ARG A 350 7.35 -23.49 -9.25
CA ARG A 350 7.12 -23.22 -10.67
C ARG A 350 5.91 -22.28 -10.75
N PHE A 351 6.15 -20.98 -10.77
CA PHE A 351 5.33 -20.09 -11.56
C PHE A 351 6.07 -19.89 -12.88
N LYS A 352 5.70 -20.70 -13.88
CA LYS A 352 5.79 -20.29 -15.28
C LYS A 352 4.40 -19.79 -15.69
N PRO A 353 4.35 -18.79 -16.59
CA PRO A 353 3.11 -18.12 -17.00
C PRO A 353 2.08 -19.07 -17.62
#